data_AF-A0A2K6AHM0-F1
#
_entry.id   AF-A0A2K6AHM0-F1
#
_cell.length_a   1.000
_cell.length_b   1.000
_cell.length_c   1.000
_cell.angle_alpha   90.00
_cell.angle_beta   90.00
_cell.angle_gamma   90.00
#
_symmetry.space_group_name_H-M   'P 1'
#
loop_
_entity.id
_entity.type
_entity.pdbx_description
1 polymer ?
#
loop_
_entity_poly.entity_id
_entity_poly.type
_entity_poly.pdbx_seq_one_letter_code
_entity_poly.pdbx_strand_id
1 'polypeptide(L)'
;LGAQLADLHLENKKRGETLLKEAGTVGMALLNSAFAFAVTVQVNDWQEDWVVFYARQRIQPQMDMVEKESGDREALQLWSALQLKIPDLFRDLQIIPALLHGDLWGGNVAEDSSGPVIFDPASFYGHSEYELAIAGMFGGFSSSFYSAYHGKIPKAPGFEKRLQLYQLFHYLNHWNHFGSGYKGSSLNIMRNLVK
;
A
#
# COMPACT_ATOMS: atom_id res chain seq x y z
N LEU A 1 12.96 1.71 13.70
CA LEU A 1 12.35 1.63 12.36
C LEU A 1 11.01 2.37 12.25
N GLY A 2 9.94 2.00 12.99
CA GLY A 2 8.59 2.54 12.75
C GLY A 2 8.45 4.07 12.77
N ALA A 3 9.10 4.77 13.71
CA ALA A 3 9.10 6.23 13.75
C ALA A 3 9.81 6.88 12.55
N GLN A 4 10.89 6.29 12.05
CA GLN A 4 11.65 6.79 10.90
C GLN A 4 10.88 6.55 9.58
N LEU A 5 10.20 5.40 9.47
CA LEU A 5 9.29 5.13 8.34
C LEU A 5 8.14 6.14 8.30
N ALA A 6 7.54 6.46 9.44
CA ALA A 6 6.51 7.49 9.51
C ALA A 6 7.05 8.89 9.12
N ASP A 7 8.29 9.23 9.48
CA ASP A 7 8.92 10.48 9.02
C ASP A 7 9.09 10.51 7.51
N LEU A 8 9.55 9.41 6.91
CA LEU A 8 9.64 9.24 5.46
C LEU A 8 8.28 9.47 4.79
N HIS A 9 7.22 8.85 5.31
CA HIS A 9 5.87 8.97 4.74
C HIS A 9 5.27 10.37 4.91
N LEU A 10 5.66 11.12 5.94
CA LEU A 10 5.20 12.49 6.18
C LEU A 10 5.96 13.54 5.35
N GLU A 11 7.06 13.19 4.69
CA GLU A 11 7.92 14.15 3.99
C GLU A 11 7.15 14.98 2.95
N ASN A 12 6.36 14.35 2.09
CA ASN A 12 5.58 15.06 1.07
C ASN A 12 4.48 15.94 1.68
N LYS A 13 3.86 15.50 2.79
CA LYS A 13 2.90 16.33 3.53
C LYS A 13 3.58 17.58 4.07
N LYS A 14 4.74 17.44 4.71
CA LYS A 14 5.54 18.57 5.23
C LYS A 14 5.93 19.53 4.11
N ARG A 15 6.41 19.00 2.97
CA ARG A 15 6.74 19.80 1.78
C ARG A 15 5.54 20.60 1.28
N GLY A 16 4.36 19.97 1.19
CA GLY A 16 3.11 20.64 0.82
C GLY A 16 2.73 21.77 1.76
N GLU A 17 2.79 21.52 3.07
CA GLU A 17 2.51 22.54 4.08
C GLU A 17 3.50 23.72 4.02
N THR A 18 4.79 23.45 3.76
CA THR A 18 5.81 24.49 3.58
C THR A 18 5.53 25.33 2.33
N LEU A 19 5.29 24.70 1.18
CA LEU A 19 4.99 25.43 -0.06
C LEU A 19 3.71 26.24 0.04
N LEU A 20 2.67 25.76 0.73
CA LEU A 20 1.44 26.54 0.96
C LEU A 20 1.70 27.77 1.84
N LYS A 21 2.54 27.64 2.87
CA LYS A 21 2.96 28.78 3.71
C LYS A 21 3.78 29.80 2.90
N GLU A 22 4.68 29.33 2.04
CA GLU A 22 5.51 30.18 1.16
C GLU A 22 4.71 30.82 0.02
N ALA A 23 3.74 30.12 -0.55
CA ALA A 23 2.82 30.63 -1.57
C ALA A 23 1.87 31.71 -1.03
N GLY A 24 1.60 31.71 0.29
CA GLY A 24 0.98 32.83 1.00
C GLY A 24 1.83 34.11 0.98
N THR A 25 3.09 34.03 0.56
CA THR A 25 4.03 35.16 0.44
C THR A 25 4.44 35.48 -1.01
N VAL A 26 4.56 34.52 -1.94
CA VAL A 26 4.66 34.74 -3.40
C VAL A 26 4.33 33.42 -4.14
N GLY A 27 3.47 33.47 -5.17
CA GLY A 27 3.46 32.59 -6.37
C GLY A 27 3.35 31.07 -6.20
N MET A 28 2.19 30.49 -6.55
CA MET A 28 1.89 29.05 -6.56
C MET A 28 2.97 28.17 -7.24
N ALA A 29 3.53 27.22 -6.49
CA ALA A 29 4.22 26.04 -7.01
C ALA A 29 3.37 24.79 -6.73
N LEU A 30 2.90 24.13 -7.80
CA LEU A 30 2.15 22.88 -7.71
C LEU A 30 3.10 21.71 -7.42
N LEU A 31 2.88 21.00 -6.31
CA LEU A 31 3.53 19.72 -6.04
C LEU A 31 2.89 18.64 -6.92
N ASN A 32 3.69 18.03 -7.80
CA ASN A 32 3.29 16.84 -8.53
C ASN A 32 3.10 15.66 -7.55
N SER A 33 1.84 15.28 -7.35
CA SER A 33 1.38 14.11 -6.60
C SER A 33 1.42 12.88 -7.50
N ALA A 34 2.51 12.12 -7.46
CA ALA A 34 2.72 11.09 -8.46
C ALA A 34 3.48 9.88 -7.88
N PHE A 35 2.99 8.66 -8.15
CA PHE A 35 3.34 7.30 -7.67
C PHE A 35 4.18 6.40 -8.66
N ALA A 36 5.45 5.94 -8.39
CA ALA A 36 6.17 4.92 -9.23
C ALA A 36 7.45 4.17 -8.69
N PHE A 37 7.62 2.86 -9.06
CA PHE A 37 8.84 2.01 -9.38
C PHE A 37 8.76 0.48 -8.96
N ALA A 38 9.64 -0.43 -9.47
CA ALA A 38 9.39 -1.87 -9.75
C ALA A 38 10.56 -2.90 -9.51
N VAL A 39 10.22 -4.17 -9.18
CA VAL A 39 11.10 -5.39 -9.29
C VAL A 39 10.37 -6.62 -9.93
N THR A 40 9.04 -6.69 -9.91
CA THR A 40 8.23 -7.24 -11.03
C THR A 40 7.81 -6.07 -11.91
N VAL A 41 7.39 -6.24 -13.18
CA VAL A 41 6.87 -5.10 -13.98
C VAL A 41 5.55 -4.62 -13.37
N GLN A 42 5.65 -3.85 -12.29
CA GLN A 42 4.54 -3.16 -11.69
C GLN A 42 4.23 -1.98 -12.59
N VAL A 43 2.99 -1.94 -13.08
CA VAL A 43 2.47 -0.77 -13.78
C VAL A 43 2.48 0.38 -12.79
N ASN A 44 3.14 1.46 -13.16
CA ASN A 44 3.41 2.61 -12.30
C ASN A 44 3.10 3.91 -13.07
N ASP A 45 2.13 3.84 -13.98
CA ASP A 45 1.69 5.00 -14.71
C ASP A 45 1.07 5.99 -13.74
N TRP A 46 1.42 7.26 -13.88
CA TRP A 46 0.89 8.30 -13.00
C TRP A 46 -0.64 8.33 -13.01
N GLN A 47 -1.22 8.52 -11.83
CA GLN A 47 -2.66 8.68 -11.62
C GLN A 47 -2.89 9.76 -10.57
N GLU A 48 -3.93 10.55 -10.76
CA GLU A 48 -4.34 11.58 -9.80
C GLU A 48 -5.13 10.99 -8.62
N ASP A 49 -5.78 9.85 -8.83
CA ASP A 49 -6.61 9.17 -7.84
C ASP A 49 -5.99 7.84 -7.37
N TRP A 50 -5.79 7.72 -6.06
CA TRP A 50 -5.20 6.54 -5.44
C TRP A 50 -6.06 5.28 -5.61
N VAL A 51 -7.39 5.42 -5.55
CA VAL A 51 -8.32 4.28 -5.64
C VAL A 51 -8.23 3.67 -7.04
N VAL A 52 -8.21 4.51 -8.08
CA VAL A 52 -7.99 4.12 -9.47
C VAL A 52 -6.63 3.45 -9.65
N PHE A 53 -5.55 4.08 -9.15
CA PHE A 53 -4.22 3.51 -9.21
C PHE A 53 -4.16 2.12 -8.58
N TYR A 54 -4.65 1.99 -7.34
CA TYR A 54 -4.57 0.76 -6.60
C TYR A 54 -5.42 -0.35 -7.22
N ALA A 55 -6.67 -0.05 -7.59
CA ALA A 55 -7.54 -1.06 -8.21
C ALA A 55 -7.02 -1.52 -9.58
N ARG A 56 -6.60 -0.59 -10.45
CA ARG A 56 -6.23 -0.90 -11.84
C ARG A 56 -4.77 -1.31 -12.04
N GLN A 57 -3.85 -0.76 -11.27
CA GLN A 57 -2.41 -0.98 -11.45
C GLN A 57 -1.78 -1.86 -10.37
N ARG A 58 -2.52 -2.25 -9.32
CA ARG A 58 -2.07 -3.23 -8.32
C ARG A 58 -2.90 -4.49 -8.33
N ILE A 59 -4.21 -4.40 -8.09
CA ILE A 59 -5.04 -5.61 -7.95
C ILE A 59 -5.42 -6.22 -9.30
N GLN A 60 -5.90 -5.42 -10.27
CA GLN A 60 -6.35 -5.95 -11.57
C GLN A 60 -5.30 -6.83 -12.27
N PRO A 61 -4.01 -6.45 -12.38
CA PRO A 61 -3.01 -7.30 -13.04
C PRO A 61 -2.84 -8.66 -12.35
N GLN A 62 -2.96 -8.69 -11.01
CA GLN A 62 -2.89 -9.93 -10.25
C GLN A 62 -4.11 -10.81 -10.51
N MET A 63 -5.29 -10.21 -10.66
CA MET A 63 -6.52 -10.92 -11.03
C MET A 63 -6.48 -11.44 -12.47
N ASP A 64 -5.91 -10.68 -13.40
CA ASP A 64 -5.72 -11.11 -14.80
C ASP A 64 -4.82 -12.36 -14.87
N MET A 65 -3.78 -12.41 -14.03
CA MET A 65 -2.93 -13.60 -13.89
C MET A 65 -3.70 -14.79 -13.29
N VAL A 66 -4.48 -14.57 -12.23
CA VAL A 66 -5.35 -15.62 -11.63
C VAL A 66 -6.32 -16.18 -12.68
N GLU A 67 -6.94 -15.32 -13.49
CA GLU A 67 -7.83 -15.71 -14.58
C GLU A 67 -7.10 -16.57 -15.61
N LYS A 68 -5.95 -16.09 -16.09
CA LYS A 68 -5.16 -16.74 -17.14
C LYS A 68 -4.59 -18.09 -16.69
N GLU A 69 -4.09 -18.19 -15.47
CA GLU A 69 -3.35 -19.37 -15.00
C GLU A 69 -4.24 -20.42 -14.35
N SER A 70 -5.28 -19.99 -13.63
CA SER A 70 -6.13 -20.91 -12.85
C SER A 70 -7.60 -20.89 -13.24
N GLY A 71 -8.10 -19.80 -13.82
CA GLY A 71 -9.52 -19.62 -14.13
C GLY A 71 -10.42 -19.73 -12.90
N ASP A 72 -9.93 -19.32 -11.71
CA ASP A 72 -10.65 -19.51 -10.45
C ASP A 72 -11.95 -18.69 -10.39
N ARG A 73 -13.08 -19.38 -10.58
CA ARG A 73 -14.41 -18.74 -10.68
C ARG A 73 -14.79 -17.94 -9.44
N GLU A 74 -14.42 -18.42 -8.26
CA GLU A 74 -14.77 -17.73 -7.01
C GLU A 74 -13.99 -16.43 -6.89
N ALA A 75 -12.68 -16.44 -7.17
CA ALA A 75 -11.85 -15.25 -7.17
C ALA A 75 -12.41 -14.19 -8.14
N LEU A 76 -12.78 -14.58 -9.36
CA LEU A 76 -13.34 -13.66 -10.36
C LEU A 76 -14.68 -13.06 -9.90
N GLN A 77 -15.58 -13.87 -9.37
CA GLN A 77 -16.87 -13.39 -8.85
C GLN A 77 -16.69 -12.42 -7.69
N LEU A 78 -15.80 -12.75 -6.74
CA LEU A 78 -15.50 -11.89 -5.61
C LEU A 78 -14.82 -10.60 -6.05
N TRP A 79 -13.96 -10.64 -7.07
CA TRP A 79 -13.30 -9.46 -7.60
C TRP A 79 -14.31 -8.48 -8.19
N SER A 80 -15.24 -8.95 -9.02
CA SER A 80 -16.30 -8.10 -9.58
C SER A 80 -17.13 -7.41 -8.50
N ALA A 81 -17.45 -8.12 -7.41
CA ALA A 81 -18.15 -7.53 -6.27
C ALA A 81 -17.28 -6.53 -5.49
N LEU A 82 -16.02 -6.86 -5.27
CA LEU A 82 -15.08 -6.04 -4.50
C LEU A 82 -14.74 -4.73 -5.22
N GLN A 83 -14.60 -4.73 -6.54
CA GLN A 83 -14.35 -3.51 -7.33
C GLN A 83 -15.36 -2.40 -7.05
N LEU A 84 -16.63 -2.77 -6.82
CA LEU A 84 -17.71 -1.83 -6.50
C LEU A 84 -17.60 -1.27 -5.06
N LYS A 85 -16.93 -1.98 -4.16
CA LYS A 85 -16.79 -1.62 -2.74
C LYS A 85 -15.51 -0.83 -2.45
N ILE A 86 -14.46 -1.00 -3.25
CA ILE A 86 -13.16 -0.34 -3.02
C ILE A 86 -13.29 1.18 -2.83
N PRO A 87 -14.04 1.94 -3.65
CA PRO A 87 -14.18 3.39 -3.46
C PRO A 87 -14.71 3.77 -2.06
N ASP A 88 -15.65 2.98 -1.54
CA ASP A 88 -16.26 3.25 -0.23
C ASP A 88 -15.28 3.06 0.94
N LEU A 89 -14.25 2.24 0.78
CA LEU A 89 -13.21 2.03 1.81
C LEU A 89 -12.31 3.27 2.01
N PHE A 90 -12.29 4.17 1.03
CA PHE A 90 -11.49 5.39 1.00
C PHE A 90 -12.32 6.66 1.08
N ARG A 91 -13.64 6.56 1.29
CA ARG A 91 -14.51 7.72 1.42
C ARG A 91 -14.04 8.62 2.58
N ASP A 92 -14.07 9.93 2.33
CA ASP A 92 -13.70 10.97 3.29
C ASP A 92 -12.22 10.94 3.76
N LEU A 93 -11.36 10.14 3.09
CA LEU A 93 -9.92 10.18 3.31
C LEU A 93 -9.25 11.11 2.31
N GLN A 94 -8.51 12.08 2.84
CA GLN A 94 -7.52 12.78 2.04
C GLN A 94 -6.22 11.96 2.00
N ILE A 95 -5.91 11.39 0.85
CA ILE A 95 -4.70 10.60 0.64
C ILE A 95 -3.61 11.52 0.12
N ILE A 96 -2.56 11.69 0.93
CA ILE A 96 -1.34 12.40 0.52
C ILE A 96 -0.32 11.36 0.07
N PRO A 97 0.24 11.49 -1.15
CA PRO A 97 1.28 10.59 -1.63
C PRO A 97 2.50 10.52 -0.71
N ALA A 98 2.74 9.36 -0.11
CA ALA A 98 3.93 9.06 0.68
C ALA A 98 4.91 8.23 -0.16
N LEU A 99 6.22 8.49 -0.07
CA LEU A 99 7.21 7.60 -0.67
C LEU A 99 7.23 6.28 0.09
N LEU A 100 6.88 5.18 -0.56
CA LEU A 100 6.82 3.83 0.01
C LEU A 100 8.11 3.07 -0.33
N HIS A 101 8.51 2.18 0.57
CA HIS A 101 9.47 1.13 0.27
C HIS A 101 8.85 0.08 -0.67
N GLY A 102 7.57 -0.25 -0.45
CA GLY A 102 6.76 -1.08 -1.35
C GLY A 102 6.88 -2.59 -1.16
N ASP A 103 7.94 -3.04 -0.48
CA ASP A 103 8.19 -4.45 -0.12
C ASP A 103 8.83 -4.57 1.30
N LEU A 104 8.36 -3.80 2.29
CA LEU A 104 9.01 -3.74 3.61
C LEU A 104 8.56 -4.86 4.58
N TRP A 105 9.09 -6.08 4.37
CA TRP A 105 8.89 -7.21 5.28
C TRP A 105 10.18 -7.56 6.04
N GLY A 106 10.11 -8.52 6.97
CA GLY A 106 11.24 -8.89 7.84
C GLY A 106 12.53 -9.28 7.11
N GLY A 107 12.43 -9.79 5.88
CA GLY A 107 13.60 -10.11 5.05
C GLY A 107 14.33 -8.89 4.48
N ASN A 108 13.68 -7.74 4.41
CA ASN A 108 14.16 -6.50 3.77
C ASN A 108 14.57 -5.43 4.79
N VAL A 109 14.85 -5.85 6.03
CA VAL A 109 15.25 -4.99 7.14
C VAL A 109 16.42 -5.60 7.88
N ALA A 110 17.41 -4.77 8.19
CA ALA A 110 18.49 -5.07 9.10
C ALA A 110 18.69 -3.91 10.10
N GLU A 111 19.62 -4.08 11.02
CA GLU A 111 20.03 -3.04 11.97
C GLU A 111 21.56 -3.03 12.08
N ASP A 112 22.14 -1.84 12.04
CA ASP A 112 23.56 -1.59 12.28
C ASP A 112 23.75 -0.65 13.48
N SER A 113 25.00 -0.21 13.72
CA SER A 113 25.33 0.70 14.83
C SER A 113 24.71 2.10 14.72
N SER A 114 24.23 2.49 13.54
CA SER A 114 23.55 3.76 13.27
C SER A 114 22.02 3.65 13.35
N GLY A 115 21.49 2.42 13.27
CA GLY A 115 20.08 2.11 13.43
C GLY A 115 19.54 1.19 12.33
N PRO A 116 18.23 1.23 12.05
CA PRO A 116 17.63 0.33 11.09
C PRO A 116 18.03 0.68 9.65
N VAL A 117 18.29 -0.34 8.85
CA VAL A 117 18.57 -0.25 7.41
C VAL A 117 17.51 -1.03 6.67
N ILE A 118 16.95 -0.45 5.61
CA ILE A 118 15.96 -1.08 4.72
C ILE A 118 16.58 -1.22 3.32
N PHE A 119 16.29 -2.32 2.64
CA PHE A 119 16.90 -2.65 1.35
C PHE A 119 15.94 -3.45 0.46
N ASP A 120 16.31 -3.60 -0.82
CA ASP A 120 15.50 -4.22 -1.87
C ASP A 120 14.11 -3.59 -2.05
N PRO A 121 14.04 -2.27 -2.32
CA PRO A 121 12.77 -1.58 -2.46
C PRO A 121 12.04 -1.93 -3.77
N ALA A 122 10.72 -2.01 -3.68
CA ALA A 122 9.80 -1.91 -4.81
C ALA A 122 9.07 -0.56 -4.73
N SER A 123 9.87 0.51 -4.62
CA SER A 123 9.37 1.82 -4.21
C SER A 123 8.39 2.41 -5.19
N PHE A 124 7.36 3.06 -4.68
CA PHE A 124 6.47 3.94 -5.41
C PHE A 124 5.93 4.95 -4.42
N TYR A 125 5.45 6.11 -4.87
CA TYR A 125 4.66 6.89 -3.94
C TYR A 125 3.30 6.15 -3.77
N GLY A 126 2.62 6.24 -2.64
CA GLY A 126 1.30 5.65 -2.47
C GLY A 126 0.57 6.15 -1.24
N HIS A 127 -0.54 5.52 -0.90
CA HIS A 127 -1.14 5.71 0.42
C HIS A 127 -0.26 5.04 1.49
N SER A 128 0.13 5.80 2.51
CA SER A 128 1.06 5.34 3.56
C SER A 128 0.64 4.05 4.29
N GLU A 129 -0.66 3.77 4.38
CA GLU A 129 -1.18 2.54 4.98
C GLU A 129 -0.80 1.27 4.19
N TYR A 130 -0.47 1.38 2.89
CA TYR A 130 -0.06 0.25 2.06
C TYR A 130 1.15 -0.49 2.65
N GLU A 131 2.17 0.25 3.12
CA GLU A 131 3.41 -0.33 3.64
C GLU A 131 3.16 -1.22 4.87
N LEU A 132 2.16 -0.86 5.68
CA LEU A 132 1.83 -1.57 6.90
C LEU A 132 1.26 -2.96 6.64
N ALA A 133 0.74 -3.22 5.44
CA ALA A 133 0.22 -4.52 5.06
C ALA A 133 1.32 -5.56 5.01
N ILE A 134 2.35 -5.32 4.21
CA ILE A 134 3.45 -6.27 4.04
C ILE A 134 4.34 -6.34 5.29
N ALA A 135 4.50 -5.22 6.00
CA ALA A 135 5.17 -5.18 7.30
C ALA A 135 4.50 -6.05 8.37
N GLY A 136 3.21 -6.37 8.20
CA GLY A 136 2.45 -7.28 9.07
C GLY A 136 2.44 -8.73 8.62
N MET A 137 2.98 -9.04 7.44
CA MET A 137 3.05 -10.39 6.89
C MET A 137 4.35 -11.10 7.31
N PHE A 138 4.39 -12.42 7.17
CA PHE A 138 5.59 -13.26 7.38
C PHE A 138 6.25 -13.12 8.76
N GLY A 139 5.43 -13.14 9.82
CA GLY A 139 5.88 -12.98 11.20
C GLY A 139 5.73 -11.55 11.73
N GLY A 140 5.68 -10.56 10.83
CA GLY A 140 5.38 -9.16 11.14
C GLY A 140 6.43 -8.47 12.00
N PHE A 141 6.41 -7.14 12.01
CA PHE A 141 7.20 -6.37 12.97
C PHE A 141 6.60 -6.38 14.38
N SER A 142 7.42 -6.05 15.38
CA SER A 142 7.00 -5.98 16.77
C SER A 142 5.94 -4.89 17.02
N SER A 143 5.19 -5.00 18.12
CA SER A 143 4.22 -3.99 18.53
C SER A 143 4.83 -2.59 18.74
N SER A 144 6.13 -2.52 19.10
CA SER A 144 6.84 -1.24 19.24
C SER A 144 7.05 -0.53 17.90
N PHE A 145 7.22 -1.26 16.79
CA PHE A 145 7.24 -0.67 15.45
C PHE A 145 5.91 0.04 15.15
N TYR A 146 4.79 -0.65 15.32
CA TYR A 146 3.46 -0.11 15.02
C TYR A 146 3.09 1.04 15.94
N SER A 147 3.42 0.93 17.24
CA SER A 147 3.17 2.00 18.21
C SER A 147 3.96 3.25 17.87
N ALA A 148 5.23 3.11 17.49
CA ALA A 148 6.07 4.23 17.07
C ALA A 148 5.60 4.88 15.76
N TYR A 149 5.14 4.06 14.79
CA TYR A 149 4.58 4.57 13.53
C TYR A 149 3.27 5.33 13.78
N HIS A 150 2.32 4.71 14.49
CA HIS A 150 1.01 5.30 14.73
C HIS A 150 1.02 6.46 15.73
N GLY A 151 2.08 6.59 16.54
CA GLY A 151 2.33 7.79 17.33
C GLY A 151 2.57 9.04 16.47
N LYS A 152 2.98 8.88 15.19
CA LYS A 152 3.17 9.97 14.23
C LYS A 152 2.07 10.04 13.18
N ILE A 153 1.58 8.90 12.70
CA ILE A 153 0.49 8.78 11.72
C ILE A 153 -0.65 7.96 12.35
N PRO A 154 -1.61 8.61 13.03
CA PRO A 154 -2.74 7.92 13.64
C PRO A 154 -3.54 7.11 12.62
N LYS A 155 -4.10 5.97 13.06
CA LYS A 155 -5.00 5.16 12.22
C LYS A 155 -6.23 5.98 11.85
N ALA A 156 -6.49 6.14 10.56
CA ALA A 156 -7.74 6.75 10.09
C ALA A 156 -8.93 5.78 10.29
N PRO A 157 -10.16 6.27 10.42
CA PRO A 157 -11.35 5.42 10.43
C PRO A 157 -11.35 4.45 9.24
N GLY A 158 -11.70 3.19 9.48
CA GLY A 158 -11.69 2.14 8.44
C GLY A 158 -10.31 1.52 8.14
N PHE A 159 -9.25 1.91 8.87
CA PHE A 159 -7.88 1.41 8.69
C PHE A 159 -7.81 -0.12 8.55
N GLU A 160 -8.45 -0.87 9.45
CA GLU A 160 -8.32 -2.34 9.46
C GLU A 160 -8.88 -2.99 8.17
N LYS A 161 -9.95 -2.44 7.59
CA LYS A 161 -10.48 -2.94 6.30
C LYS A 161 -9.54 -2.60 5.15
N ARG A 162 -8.95 -1.40 5.15
CA ARG A 162 -7.95 -1.02 4.13
C ARG A 162 -6.67 -1.83 4.26
N LEU A 163 -6.22 -2.14 5.48
CA LEU A 163 -5.08 -3.01 5.73
C LEU A 163 -5.31 -4.40 5.10
N GLN A 164 -6.50 -4.98 5.27
CA GLN A 164 -6.87 -6.23 4.61
C GLN A 164 -6.85 -6.10 3.07
N LEU A 165 -7.38 -5.00 2.53
CA LEU A 165 -7.32 -4.75 1.09
C LEU A 165 -5.86 -4.67 0.60
N TYR A 166 -4.96 -4.05 1.36
CA TYR A 166 -3.54 -3.99 1.03
C TYR A 166 -2.85 -5.35 1.12
N GLN A 167 -3.17 -6.15 2.13
CA GLN A 167 -2.69 -7.53 2.25
C GLN A 167 -3.16 -8.41 1.08
N LEU A 168 -4.38 -8.17 0.56
CA LEU A 168 -4.90 -8.90 -0.60
C LEU A 168 -3.94 -8.84 -1.79
N PHE A 169 -3.37 -7.67 -2.10
CA PHE A 169 -2.38 -7.54 -3.17
C PHE A 169 -1.21 -8.50 -2.97
N HIS A 170 -0.61 -8.52 -1.78
CA HIS A 170 0.53 -9.38 -1.49
C HIS A 170 0.16 -10.86 -1.52
N TYR A 171 -1.01 -11.24 -1.03
CA TYR A 171 -1.48 -12.63 -1.11
C TYR A 171 -1.78 -13.08 -2.54
N LEU A 172 -2.37 -12.22 -3.38
CA LEU A 172 -2.55 -12.51 -4.80
C LEU A 172 -1.19 -12.63 -5.51
N ASN A 173 -0.25 -11.73 -5.24
CA ASN A 173 1.11 -11.81 -5.77
C ASN A 173 1.79 -13.14 -5.37
N HIS A 174 1.66 -13.54 -4.10
CA HIS A 174 2.22 -14.81 -3.64
C HIS A 174 1.51 -16.02 -4.23
N TRP A 175 0.19 -15.96 -4.45
CA TRP A 175 -0.53 -17.01 -5.15
C TRP A 175 0.01 -17.17 -6.58
N ASN A 176 0.12 -16.08 -7.33
CA ASN A 176 0.61 -16.11 -8.70
C ASN A 176 2.06 -16.61 -8.81
N HIS A 177 2.94 -16.28 -7.85
CA HIS A 177 4.36 -16.65 -7.94
C HIS A 177 4.76 -17.95 -7.24
N PHE A 178 4.06 -18.33 -6.16
CA PHE A 178 4.44 -19.47 -5.33
C PHE A 178 3.36 -20.56 -5.24
N GLY A 179 2.24 -20.36 -5.94
CA GLY A 179 1.18 -21.35 -6.11
C GLY A 179 0.03 -21.24 -5.10
N SER A 180 -0.87 -22.23 -5.17
CA SER A 180 -2.20 -22.20 -4.55
C SER A 180 -2.21 -22.20 -3.02
N GLY A 181 -1.07 -22.34 -2.34
CA GLY A 181 -0.96 -22.22 -0.88
C GLY A 181 -1.49 -20.89 -0.33
N TYR A 182 -1.47 -19.82 -1.13
CA TYR A 182 -1.95 -18.49 -0.76
C TYR A 182 -3.39 -18.19 -1.19
N LYS A 183 -3.98 -19.04 -2.03
CA LYS A 183 -5.36 -18.88 -2.54
C LYS A 183 -6.37 -18.73 -1.42
N GLY A 184 -6.29 -19.59 -0.39
CA GLY A 184 -7.24 -19.58 0.73
C GLY A 184 -7.27 -18.23 1.46
N SER A 185 -6.09 -17.64 1.70
CA SER A 185 -5.96 -16.32 2.32
C SER A 185 -6.53 -15.22 1.44
N SER A 186 -6.22 -15.22 0.14
CA SER A 186 -6.76 -14.25 -0.82
C SER A 186 -8.30 -14.28 -0.84
N LEU A 187 -8.89 -15.46 -1.03
CA LEU A 187 -10.34 -15.63 -1.08
C LEU A 187 -11.02 -15.23 0.23
N ASN A 188 -10.42 -15.57 1.38
CA ASN A 188 -10.96 -15.19 2.68
C ASN A 188 -11.01 -13.66 2.86
N ILE A 189 -9.95 -12.95 2.49
CA ILE A 189 -9.93 -11.49 2.53
C ILE A 189 -11.00 -10.92 1.60
N MET A 190 -11.08 -11.39 0.35
CA MET A 190 -12.08 -10.91 -0.60
C MET A 190 -13.51 -11.12 -0.08
N ARG A 191 -13.83 -12.29 0.47
CA ARG A 191 -15.15 -12.54 1.09
C ARG A 191 -15.45 -11.59 2.24
N ASN A 192 -14.45 -11.24 3.05
CA ASN A 192 -14.64 -10.32 4.18
C ASN A 192 -14.84 -8.87 3.73
N LEU A 193 -14.18 -8.45 2.65
CA LEU A 193 -14.29 -7.09 2.12
C LEU A 193 -15.55 -6.86 1.30
N VAL A 194 -16.14 -7.92 0.74
CA VAL A 194 -17.41 -7.84 -0.03
C VAL A 194 -18.65 -7.70 0.87
N LYS A 195 -18.57 -8.19 2.12
CA LYS A 195 -19.64 -8.06 3.12
C LYS A 195 -19.86 -6.61 3.55
#